data_AF-A0A9P7CCW5-F1
#
_entry.id   AF-A0A9P7CCW5-F1
#
_cell.length_a   1.000
_cell.length_b   1.000
_cell.length_c   1.000
_cell.angle_alpha   90.00
_cell.angle_beta   90.00
_cell.angle_gamma   90.00
#
_symmetry.space_group_name_H-M   'P 1'
#
loop_
_entity.id
_entity.type
_entity.pdbx_description
1 polymer ?
#
loop_
_entity_poly.entity_id
_entity_poly.type
_entity_poly.pdbx_seq_one_letter_code
_entity_poly.pdbx_strand_id
1 'polypeptide(L)'
;MKSVRIHYREKFDEQYTFELQDNLTTHDFHAIIQLFNQVAQRYPLPASKAYYITVLLILWMAASMVFYFVWIKLHISYILFGLPAFMLLTLFSLAWFNKKRILKFEDKILEACTRLNATENIRGINFRFTKNGSDITRPFQSFYPYVTNYAIDIELDDRFNALKSRQLNQPVIRSVFFPYEQEVVSMFQDPPPPWSAPFSEKSVYLV
;
A
#
# COMPACT_ATOMS: atom_id res chain seq x y z
N MET A 1 -21.99 5.93 4.74
CA MET A 1 -20.62 5.37 4.78
C MET A 1 -20.63 3.85 4.69
N LYS A 2 -20.10 3.30 3.59
CA LYS A 2 -19.89 1.85 3.39
C LYS A 2 -18.40 1.54 3.59
N SER A 3 -18.07 0.38 4.16
CA SER A 3 -16.67 -0.04 4.33
C SER A 3 -16.47 -1.50 3.94
N VAL A 4 -15.39 -1.78 3.21
CA VAL A 4 -15.02 -3.12 2.77
C VAL A 4 -13.71 -3.51 3.41
N ARG A 5 -13.68 -4.67 4.08
CA ARG A 5 -12.52 -5.19 4.79
C ARG A 5 -11.82 -6.27 3.98
N ILE A 6 -10.52 -6.08 3.75
CA ILE A 6 -9.67 -7.00 3.01
C ILE A 6 -8.65 -7.60 3.98
N HIS A 7 -8.77 -8.89 4.25
CA HIS A 7 -7.91 -9.58 5.20
C HIS A 7 -6.55 -9.94 4.60
N TYR A 8 -5.50 -9.80 5.39
CA TYR A 8 -4.15 -10.27 5.07
C TYR A 8 -3.94 -11.67 5.65
N ARG A 9 -3.53 -12.61 4.79
CA ARG A 9 -3.04 -13.94 5.21
C ARG A 9 -1.57 -14.10 4.83
N GLU A 10 -1.33 -14.50 3.59
CA GLU A 10 -0.01 -14.48 2.93
C GLU A 10 0.09 -13.34 1.92
N LYS A 11 -1.06 -12.97 1.36
CA LYS A 11 -1.31 -11.80 0.54
C LYS A 11 -2.66 -11.20 0.94
N PHE A 12 -2.89 -9.94 0.56
CA PHE A 12 -4.21 -9.33 0.61
C PHE A 12 -5.11 -9.98 -0.43
N ASP A 13 -6.35 -10.22 -0.05
CA ASP A 13 -7.34 -10.82 -0.93
C ASP A 13 -7.63 -9.90 -2.13
N GLU A 14 -7.64 -10.50 -3.31
CA GLU A 14 -7.93 -9.81 -4.58
C GLU A 14 -9.42 -9.94 -4.95
N GLN A 15 -10.23 -10.53 -4.07
CA GLN A 15 -11.65 -10.71 -4.31
C GLN A 15 -12.37 -9.36 -4.37
N TYR A 16 -12.72 -8.93 -5.58
CA TYR A 16 -13.54 -7.76 -5.83
C TYR A 16 -14.98 -8.03 -5.38
N THR A 17 -15.49 -7.22 -4.45
CA THR A 17 -16.87 -7.35 -3.97
C THR A 17 -17.80 -6.40 -4.72
N PHE A 18 -19.06 -6.81 -4.87
CA PHE A 18 -20.12 -6.03 -5.53
C PHE A 18 -20.30 -4.63 -4.90
N GLU A 19 -19.93 -4.47 -3.63
CA GLU A 19 -20.00 -3.19 -2.91
C GLU A 19 -19.03 -2.12 -3.45
N LEU A 20 -17.97 -2.52 -4.17
CA LEU A 20 -17.06 -1.61 -4.86
C LEU A 20 -17.46 -1.32 -6.31
N GLN A 21 -18.42 -2.06 -6.89
CA GLN A 21 -18.76 -2.04 -8.32
C GLN A 21 -19.14 -0.65 -8.87
N ASP A 22 -19.67 0.19 -7.98
CA ASP A 22 -20.09 1.55 -8.33
C ASP A 22 -19.07 2.64 -8.01
N ASN A 23 -18.03 2.32 -7.24
CA ASN A 23 -17.16 3.29 -6.59
C ASN A 23 -15.67 3.16 -6.96
N LEU A 24 -15.23 2.00 -7.41
CA LEU A 24 -13.85 1.77 -7.83
C LEU A 24 -13.84 0.78 -8.99
N THR A 25 -13.14 1.09 -10.09
CA THR A 25 -13.10 0.14 -11.21
C THR A 25 -12.39 -1.16 -10.77
N THR A 26 -12.77 -2.27 -11.39
CA THR A 26 -12.11 -3.56 -11.14
C THR A 26 -10.61 -3.48 -11.41
N HIS A 27 -10.19 -2.73 -12.43
CA HIS A 27 -8.79 -2.53 -12.76
C HIS A 27 -8.03 -1.75 -11.68
N ASP A 28 -8.58 -0.61 -11.23
CA ASP A 28 -7.95 0.21 -10.20
C ASP A 28 -7.85 -0.55 -8.87
N PHE A 29 -8.88 -1.33 -8.54
CA PHE A 29 -8.86 -2.20 -7.36
C PHE A 29 -7.71 -3.20 -7.42
N HIS A 30 -7.56 -3.94 -8.52
CA HIS A 30 -6.49 -4.91 -8.66
C HIS A 30 -5.12 -4.24 -8.61
N ALA A 31 -4.96 -3.07 -9.23
CA ALA A 31 -3.71 -2.31 -9.17
C ALA A 31 -3.35 -1.90 -7.73
N ILE A 32 -4.32 -1.43 -6.94
CA ILE A 32 -4.14 -1.06 -5.54
C ILE A 32 -3.78 -2.28 -4.68
N ILE A 33 -4.50 -3.39 -4.83
CA ILE A 33 -4.21 -4.62 -4.07
C ILE A 33 -2.86 -5.22 -4.47
N GLN A 34 -2.49 -5.17 -5.75
CA GLN A 34 -1.16 -5.57 -6.21
C GLN A 34 -0.06 -4.70 -5.61
N LEU A 35 -0.27 -3.38 -5.49
CA LEU A 35 0.68 -2.49 -4.82
C LEU A 35 0.86 -2.88 -3.35
N PHE A 36 -0.22 -3.16 -2.61
CA PHE A 36 -0.12 -3.64 -1.24
C PHE A 36 0.58 -5.01 -1.15
N ASN A 37 0.27 -5.93 -2.06
CA ASN A 37 0.92 -7.23 -2.15
C ASN A 37 2.40 -7.12 -2.48
N GLN A 38 2.81 -6.20 -3.35
CA GLN A 38 4.21 -5.93 -3.66
C GLN A 38 4.96 -5.37 -2.45
N VAL A 39 4.34 -4.47 -1.69
CA VAL A 39 4.92 -3.95 -0.45
C VAL A 39 5.05 -5.06 0.59
N ALA A 40 4.03 -5.91 0.74
CA ALA A 40 4.04 -7.05 1.64
C ALA A 40 5.11 -8.09 1.26
N GLN A 41 5.29 -8.38 -0.03
CA GLN A 41 6.34 -9.27 -0.52
C GLN A 41 7.74 -8.73 -0.27
N ARG A 42 7.93 -7.41 -0.39
CA ARG A 42 9.22 -6.75 -0.13
C ARG A 42 9.57 -6.71 1.37
N TYR A 43 8.55 -6.67 2.23
CA TYR A 43 8.69 -6.62 3.68
C TYR A 43 7.86 -7.72 4.35
N PRO A 44 8.20 -9.01 4.13
CA PRO A 44 7.36 -10.09 4.63
C PRO A 44 7.38 -10.14 6.15
N LEU A 45 6.25 -10.50 6.73
CA LEU A 45 6.16 -10.82 8.15
C LEU A 45 7.13 -11.97 8.49
N PRO A 46 7.60 -12.05 9.74
CA PRO A 46 8.37 -13.20 10.19
C PRO A 46 7.58 -14.49 9.92
N ALA A 47 8.28 -15.52 9.41
CA ALA A 47 7.74 -16.85 9.20
C ALA A 47 7.20 -17.47 10.49
N SER A 48 6.61 -18.67 10.39
CA SER A 48 5.98 -19.34 11.53
C SER A 48 6.90 -19.35 12.77
N LYS A 49 6.33 -18.99 13.93
CA LYS A 49 7.07 -18.96 15.20
C LYS A 49 7.74 -20.31 15.50
N ALA A 50 7.12 -21.40 15.08
CA ALA A 50 7.65 -22.75 15.20
C ALA A 50 9.00 -22.92 14.49
N TYR A 51 9.16 -22.39 13.27
CA TYR A 51 10.43 -22.46 12.53
C TYR A 51 11.57 -21.76 13.28
N TYR A 52 11.31 -20.59 13.86
CA TYR A 52 12.34 -19.89 14.62
C TYR A 52 12.70 -20.59 15.93
N ILE A 53 11.72 -21.18 16.61
CA ILE A 53 11.94 -21.95 17.84
C ILE A 53 12.77 -23.20 17.53
N THR A 54 12.48 -23.93 16.45
CA THR A 54 13.26 -25.12 16.08
C THR A 54 14.70 -24.77 15.72
N VAL A 55 14.92 -23.71 14.94
CA VAL A 55 16.27 -23.22 14.62
C VAL A 55 17.03 -22.81 15.89
N LEU A 56 16.37 -22.12 16.82
CA LEU A 56 16.96 -21.72 18.10
C LEU A 56 17.34 -22.94 18.95
N LEU A 57 16.48 -23.94 19.03
CA LEU A 57 16.75 -25.18 19.75
C LEU A 57 17.94 -25.95 19.16
N ILE A 58 18.01 -26.07 17.83
CA ILE A 58 19.15 -26.71 17.16
C ILE A 58 20.45 -25.96 17.47
N LEU A 59 20.42 -24.62 17.40
CA LEU A 59 21.56 -23.77 17.73
C LEU A 59 22.00 -23.95 19.19
N TRP A 60 21.07 -24.03 20.12
CA TRP A 60 21.35 -24.23 21.54
C TRP A 60 21.91 -25.62 21.85
N MET A 61 21.42 -26.67 21.17
CA MET A 61 21.97 -28.02 21.29
C MET A 61 23.41 -28.06 20.78
N ALA A 62 23.68 -27.47 19.61
CA ALA A 62 25.02 -27.36 19.05
C ALA A 62 25.96 -26.56 19.97
N ALA A 63 25.52 -25.42 20.49
CA ALA A 63 26.28 -24.63 21.44
C ALA A 63 26.58 -25.44 22.71
N SER A 64 25.58 -26.14 23.27
CA SER A 64 25.77 -26.98 24.46
C SER A 64 26.83 -28.05 24.24
N MET A 65 26.87 -28.70 23.07
CA MET A 65 27.93 -29.66 22.72
C MET A 65 29.32 -29.02 22.70
N VAL A 66 29.45 -27.82 22.11
CA VAL A 66 30.73 -27.09 22.06
C VAL A 66 31.19 -26.68 23.45
N PHE A 67 30.31 -26.08 24.25
CA PHE A 67 30.63 -25.67 25.62
C PHE A 67 31.02 -26.86 26.50
N TYR A 68 30.35 -28.01 26.34
CA TYR A 68 30.70 -29.24 27.03
C TYR A 68 32.09 -29.78 26.62
N PHE A 69 32.39 -29.79 25.31
CA PHE A 69 33.70 -30.24 24.81
C PHE A 69 34.83 -29.35 25.32
N VAL A 70 34.63 -28.02 25.32
CA VAL A 70 35.58 -27.04 25.85
C VAL A 70 35.79 -27.24 27.35
N TRP A 71 34.72 -27.51 28.10
CA TRP A 71 34.82 -27.80 29.54
C TRP A 71 35.68 -29.04 29.82
N ILE A 72 35.48 -30.13 29.08
CA ILE A 72 36.31 -31.34 29.20
C ILE A 72 37.78 -31.05 28.91
N LYS A 73 38.09 -30.24 27.89
CA LYS A 73 39.47 -29.99 27.47
C LYS A 73 40.22 -29.01 28.36
N LEU A 74 39.53 -27.98 28.85
CA LEU A 74 40.16 -26.90 29.60
C LEU A 74 39.99 -27.04 31.12
N HIS A 75 39.08 -27.91 31.60
CA HIS A 75 38.71 -28.05 33.01
C HIS A 75 38.30 -26.75 33.71
N ILE A 76 37.87 -25.77 32.91
CA ILE A 76 37.46 -24.45 33.36
C ILE A 76 35.95 -24.48 33.63
N SER A 77 35.55 -24.51 34.90
CA SER A 77 34.14 -24.60 35.28
C SER A 77 33.33 -23.33 34.98
N TYR A 78 33.97 -22.16 34.92
CA TYR A 78 33.25 -20.89 34.67
C TYR A 78 32.74 -20.75 33.23
N ILE A 79 33.26 -21.54 32.28
CA ILE A 79 32.80 -21.55 30.89
C ILE A 79 31.34 -22.01 30.78
N LEU A 80 30.87 -22.85 31.71
CA LEU A 80 29.46 -23.30 31.74
C LEU A 80 28.47 -22.16 31.99
N PHE A 81 28.87 -21.07 32.67
CA PHE A 81 28.03 -19.88 32.82
C PHE A 81 27.89 -19.07 31.52
N GLY A 82 28.77 -19.29 30.53
CA GLY A 82 28.64 -18.67 29.21
C GLY A 82 27.46 -19.20 28.41
N LEU A 83 27.03 -20.45 28.65
CA LEU A 83 25.91 -21.07 27.95
C LEU A 83 24.56 -20.35 28.21
N PRO A 84 24.11 -20.12 29.46
CA PRO A 84 22.87 -19.39 29.69
C PRO A 84 22.95 -17.94 29.19
N ALA A 85 24.11 -17.29 29.27
CA ALA A 85 24.31 -15.95 28.69
C ALA A 85 24.12 -15.96 27.15
N PHE A 86 24.69 -16.95 26.47
CA PHE A 86 24.50 -17.14 25.03
C PHE A 86 23.04 -17.41 24.65
N MET A 87 22.35 -18.25 25.42
CA MET A 87 20.93 -18.54 25.22
C MET A 87 20.07 -17.28 25.36
N LEU A 88 20.31 -16.47 26.39
CA LEU A 88 19.61 -15.20 26.60
C LEU A 88 19.89 -14.18 25.49
N LEU A 89 21.15 -14.05 25.07
CA LEU A 89 21.55 -13.14 23.99
C LEU A 89 20.91 -13.52 22.65
N THR A 90 20.90 -14.81 22.32
CA THR A 90 20.30 -15.31 21.06
C THR A 90 18.79 -15.16 21.07
N LEU A 91 18.12 -15.43 22.22
CA LEU A 91 16.69 -15.19 22.39
C LEU A 91 16.33 -13.71 22.21
N PHE A 92 17.07 -12.82 22.89
CA PHE A 92 16.86 -11.38 22.83
C PHE A 92 17.08 -10.85 21.41
N SER A 93 18.17 -11.28 20.76
CA SER A 93 18.50 -10.88 19.38
C SER A 93 17.41 -11.28 18.39
N LEU A 94 16.89 -12.51 18.50
CA LEU A 94 15.81 -13.00 17.65
C LEU A 94 14.51 -12.23 17.89
N ALA A 95 14.14 -11.99 19.15
CA ALA A 95 12.96 -11.21 19.52
C ALA A 95 13.05 -9.78 18.98
N TRP A 96 14.21 -9.14 19.12
CA TRP A 96 14.48 -7.80 18.60
C TRP A 96 14.39 -7.75 17.07
N PHE A 97 15.00 -8.71 16.38
CA PHE A 97 14.99 -8.78 14.92
C PHE A 97 13.57 -8.96 14.38
N ASN A 98 12.80 -9.88 14.96
CA ASN A 98 11.41 -10.11 14.59
C ASN A 98 10.54 -8.86 14.82
N LYS A 99 10.72 -8.20 15.96
CA LYS A 99 10.04 -6.94 16.26
C LYS A 99 10.36 -5.86 15.23
N LYS A 100 11.63 -5.68 14.88
CA LYS A 100 12.06 -4.69 13.88
C LYS A 100 11.45 -4.97 12.50
N ARG A 101 11.34 -6.25 12.10
CA ARG A 101 10.70 -6.63 10.83
C ARG A 101 9.21 -6.31 10.81
N ILE A 102 8.49 -6.63 11.89
CA ILE A 102 7.06 -6.32 12.01
C ILE A 102 6.82 -4.82 11.91
N LEU A 103 7.59 -4.03 12.67
CA LEU A 103 7.48 -2.56 12.63
C LEU A 103 7.76 -2.00 11.23
N LYS A 104 8.75 -2.55 10.53
CA LYS A 104 9.07 -2.13 9.17
C LYS A 104 7.98 -2.48 8.17
N PHE A 105 7.32 -3.63 8.32
CA PHE A 105 6.16 -3.99 7.52
C PHE A 105 5.00 -3.03 7.77
N GLU A 106 4.63 -2.82 9.04
CA GLU A 106 3.54 -1.92 9.43
C GLU A 106 3.77 -0.49 8.92
N ASP A 107 4.98 0.03 9.08
CA ASP A 107 5.38 1.36 8.59
C ASP A 107 5.21 1.50 7.07
N LYS A 108 5.63 0.48 6.30
CA LYS A 108 5.60 0.55 4.83
C LYS A 108 4.18 0.39 4.26
N ILE A 109 3.35 -0.44 4.89
CA ILE A 109 1.93 -0.55 4.52
C ILE A 109 1.19 0.74 4.88
N LEU A 110 1.46 1.32 6.06
CA LEU A 110 0.88 2.59 6.47
C LEU A 110 1.31 3.74 5.53
N GLU A 111 2.56 3.76 5.10
CA GLU A 111 3.06 4.70 4.08
C GLU A 111 2.31 4.54 2.76
N ALA A 112 2.01 3.31 2.33
CA ALA A 112 1.20 3.07 1.13
C ALA A 112 -0.24 3.58 1.31
N CYS A 113 -0.88 3.31 2.47
CA CYS A 113 -2.22 3.82 2.79
C CYS A 113 -2.26 5.35 2.79
N THR A 114 -1.30 6.02 3.42
CA THR A 114 -1.26 7.49 3.46
C THR A 114 -1.07 8.12 2.08
N ARG A 115 -0.26 7.51 1.20
CA ARG A 115 -0.12 7.95 -0.19
C ARG A 115 -1.39 7.77 -1.00
N LEU A 116 -2.02 6.60 -0.89
CA LEU A 116 -3.29 6.34 -1.58
C LEU A 116 -4.42 7.22 -1.04
N ASN A 117 -4.44 7.51 0.26
CA ASN A 117 -5.38 8.47 0.83
C ASN A 117 -5.15 9.87 0.27
N ALA A 118 -3.90 10.32 0.11
CA ALA A 118 -3.64 11.62 -0.49
C ALA A 118 -4.19 11.73 -1.93
N THR A 119 -4.18 10.64 -2.71
CA THR A 119 -4.64 10.64 -4.10
C THR A 119 -6.14 10.33 -4.25
N GLU A 120 -6.71 9.48 -3.41
CA GLU A 120 -8.08 8.98 -3.56
C GLU A 120 -9.08 9.62 -2.59
N ASN A 121 -8.62 10.34 -1.56
CA ASN A 121 -9.49 11.08 -0.65
C ASN A 121 -10.28 12.19 -1.38
N ILE A 122 -9.74 12.76 -2.47
CA ILE A 122 -10.49 13.68 -3.33
C ILE A 122 -11.69 13.03 -4.02
N ARG A 123 -11.64 11.71 -4.25
CA ARG A 123 -12.75 10.93 -4.78
C ARG A 123 -13.70 10.50 -3.65
N GLY A 124 -13.28 10.56 -2.39
CA GLY A 124 -14.05 10.11 -1.23
C GLY A 124 -13.76 8.66 -0.84
N ILE A 125 -12.61 8.12 -1.25
CA ILE A 125 -12.15 6.77 -0.87
C ILE A 125 -11.03 6.93 0.16
N ASN A 126 -11.13 6.23 1.29
CA ASN A 126 -10.18 6.27 2.38
C ASN A 126 -9.74 4.85 2.77
N PHE A 127 -8.44 4.61 2.78
CA PHE A 127 -7.79 3.36 3.15
C PHE A 127 -7.33 3.43 4.60
N ARG A 128 -7.82 2.52 5.44
CA ARG A 128 -7.42 2.34 6.83
C ARG A 128 -6.72 1.01 6.99
N PHE A 129 -5.55 1.02 7.61
CA PHE A 129 -4.86 -0.20 7.97
C PHE A 129 -5.25 -0.63 9.38
N THR A 130 -5.79 -1.84 9.53
CA THR A 130 -6.24 -2.36 10.82
C THR A 130 -5.45 -3.60 11.24
N LYS A 131 -5.28 -3.75 12.56
CA LYS A 131 -4.69 -4.90 13.21
C LYS A 131 -5.62 -5.36 14.31
N ASN A 132 -6.06 -6.61 14.24
CA ASN A 132 -7.04 -7.20 15.15
C ASN A 132 -8.33 -6.38 15.28
N GLY A 133 -8.73 -5.69 14.20
CA GLY A 133 -9.90 -4.82 14.17
C GLY A 133 -9.70 -3.42 14.75
N SER A 134 -8.50 -3.08 15.24
CA SER A 134 -8.16 -1.71 15.66
C SER A 134 -7.30 -1.02 14.60
N ASP A 135 -7.52 0.28 14.37
CA ASP A 135 -6.73 1.04 13.41
C ASP A 135 -5.29 1.27 13.87
N ILE A 136 -4.39 1.06 12.92
CA ILE A 136 -3.00 1.44 13.05
C ILE A 136 -2.85 2.83 12.46
N THR A 137 -2.78 3.84 13.32
CA THR A 137 -2.38 5.20 12.92
C THR A 137 -0.89 5.44 13.09
N ARG A 138 -0.22 4.60 13.90
CA ARG A 138 1.22 4.57 14.09
C ARG A 138 1.66 3.12 14.26
N PRO A 139 2.86 2.73 13.80
CA PRO A 139 3.41 1.41 14.10
C PRO A 139 3.47 1.22 15.63
N PHE A 140 2.53 0.44 16.17
CA PHE A 140 2.29 0.39 17.61
C PHE A 140 2.94 -0.85 18.22
N GLN A 141 3.63 -0.60 19.33
CA GLN A 141 4.39 -1.56 20.11
C GLN A 141 3.48 -2.43 21.00
N SER A 142 2.43 -3.04 20.44
CA SER A 142 1.65 -4.00 21.23
C SER A 142 2.52 -5.22 21.52
N PHE A 143 2.74 -5.51 22.81
CA PHE A 143 3.55 -6.63 23.25
C PHE A 143 2.90 -8.00 22.97
N TYR A 144 1.58 -8.06 22.72
CA TYR A 144 0.81 -9.28 22.40
C TYR A 144 -0.44 -8.91 21.56
N PRO A 145 -0.94 -9.78 20.64
CA PRO A 145 -1.32 -11.16 20.92
C PRO A 145 -0.76 -12.21 19.92
N TYR A 146 -1.02 -13.48 20.26
CA TYR A 146 -0.49 -14.68 19.62
C TYR A 146 -0.80 -14.82 18.13
N VAL A 147 -1.78 -14.08 17.62
CA VAL A 147 -2.16 -13.97 16.21
C VAL A 147 -2.45 -12.50 15.92
N THR A 148 -1.79 -11.95 14.91
CA THR A 148 -2.05 -10.59 14.41
C THR A 148 -2.78 -10.70 13.09
N ASN A 149 -4.07 -10.39 13.10
CA ASN A 149 -4.90 -10.32 11.91
C ASN A 149 -4.78 -8.91 11.33
N TYR A 150 -4.06 -8.78 10.21
CA TYR A 150 -3.98 -7.52 9.50
C TYR A 150 -5.10 -7.45 8.46
N ALA A 151 -5.63 -6.25 8.27
CA ALA A 151 -6.62 -5.98 7.24
C ALA A 151 -6.50 -4.55 6.72
N ILE A 152 -6.96 -4.33 5.49
CA ILE A 152 -7.15 -3.00 4.91
C ILE A 152 -8.65 -2.77 4.81
N ASP A 153 -9.12 -1.74 5.48
CA ASP A 153 -10.51 -1.29 5.42
C ASP A 153 -10.59 -0.14 4.41
N ILE A 154 -11.37 -0.33 3.35
CA ILE A 154 -11.66 0.68 2.33
C ILE A 154 -12.98 1.34 2.69
N GLU A 155 -12.95 2.59 3.10
CA GLU A 155 -14.12 3.39 3.44
C GLU A 155 -14.50 4.29 2.28
N LEU A 156 -15.80 4.31 1.98
CA LEU A 156 -16.40 5.09 0.90
C LEU A 156 -17.30 6.15 1.53
N ASP A 157 -16.91 7.41 1.37
CA ASP A 157 -17.63 8.59 1.83
C ASP A 157 -18.76 8.95 0.84
N ASP A 158 -19.84 9.53 1.35
CA ASP A 158 -21.03 9.91 0.59
C ASP A 158 -20.73 11.05 -0.41
N ARG A 159 -19.59 11.73 -0.28
CA ARG A 159 -19.03 12.66 -1.28
C ARG A 159 -18.80 11.99 -2.65
N PHE A 160 -18.50 10.70 -2.67
CA PHE A 160 -18.36 9.95 -3.92
C PHE A 160 -19.70 9.90 -4.68
N ASN A 161 -20.81 9.67 -3.96
CA ASN A 161 -22.16 9.66 -4.55
C ASN A 161 -22.55 11.04 -5.11
N ALA A 162 -22.08 12.13 -4.52
CA ALA A 162 -22.33 13.50 -4.98
C ALA A 162 -21.56 13.85 -6.28
N LEU A 163 -20.36 13.29 -6.48
CA LEU A 163 -19.62 13.45 -7.74
C LEU A 163 -20.25 12.62 -8.86
N LYS A 164 -20.70 11.40 -8.55
CA LYS A 164 -21.38 10.53 -9.52
C LYS A 164 -22.73 11.11 -9.96
N SER A 165 -23.50 11.70 -9.03
CA SER A 165 -24.74 12.41 -9.37
C SER A 165 -24.49 13.67 -10.19
N ARG A 166 -23.37 14.38 -9.98
CA ARG A 166 -22.96 15.52 -10.83
C ARG A 166 -22.56 15.11 -12.25
N GLN A 167 -21.91 13.96 -12.44
CA GLN A 167 -21.60 13.47 -13.79
C GLN A 167 -22.85 12.97 -14.53
N LEU A 168 -23.79 12.34 -13.83
CA LEU A 168 -25.09 11.95 -14.39
C LEU A 168 -26.01 13.15 -14.67
N ASN A 169 -25.88 14.23 -13.88
CA ASN A 169 -26.63 15.47 -14.07
C ASN A 169 -25.88 16.52 -14.90
N GLN A 170 -24.72 16.19 -15.51
CA GLN A 170 -24.26 17.00 -16.61
C GLN A 170 -25.27 16.77 -17.75
N PRO A 171 -26.02 17.79 -18.18
CA PRO A 171 -26.75 17.66 -19.42
C PRO A 171 -25.69 17.32 -20.46
N VAL A 172 -25.86 16.17 -21.13
CA VAL A 172 -25.25 15.94 -22.43
C VAL A 172 -25.52 17.23 -23.19
N ILE A 173 -24.48 18.05 -23.39
CA ILE A 173 -24.55 19.18 -24.30
C ILE A 173 -24.68 18.53 -25.67
N ARG A 174 -25.94 18.19 -25.99
CA ARG A 174 -26.42 18.02 -27.35
C ARG A 174 -25.91 19.27 -28.04
N SER A 175 -24.96 19.09 -28.95
CA SER A 175 -24.33 20.16 -29.73
C SER A 175 -25.41 21.14 -30.19
N VAL A 176 -25.56 22.23 -29.45
CA VAL A 176 -26.37 23.36 -29.85
C VAL A 176 -25.54 24.01 -30.94
N PHE A 177 -25.98 23.81 -32.18
CA PHE A 177 -25.62 24.69 -33.28
C PHE A 177 -25.93 26.12 -32.81
N PHE A 178 -24.89 26.87 -32.46
CA PHE A 178 -24.97 28.31 -32.39
C PHE A 178 -24.78 28.82 -33.82
N PRO A 179 -25.78 29.45 -34.47
CA PRO A 179 -25.46 30.38 -35.52
C PRO A 179 -24.87 31.61 -34.80
N TYR A 180 -23.55 31.70 -34.81
CA TYR A 180 -22.86 32.91 -34.36
C TYR A 180 -22.99 33.93 -35.50
N GLU A 181 -24.03 34.76 -35.46
CA GLU A 181 -23.98 36.06 -36.12
C GLU A 181 -22.91 36.91 -35.40
N GLN A 182 -21.75 36.99 -36.04
CA GLN A 182 -21.18 38.27 -36.47
C GLN A 182 -21.15 39.40 -35.43
N GLU A 183 -20.10 39.48 -34.61
CA GLU A 183 -19.50 40.76 -34.17
C GLU A 183 -18.25 40.62 -33.27
N VAL A 184 -17.20 39.89 -33.68
CA VAL A 184 -15.86 40.10 -33.07
C VAL A 184 -14.74 39.81 -34.06
N VAL A 185 -14.59 40.63 -35.10
CA VAL A 185 -13.31 40.76 -35.82
C VAL A 185 -13.12 42.23 -36.21
N SER A 186 -12.58 43.04 -35.31
CA SER A 186 -12.08 44.37 -35.65
C SER A 186 -10.86 44.84 -34.85
N MET A 187 -10.13 43.94 -34.17
CA MET A 187 -8.91 44.32 -33.43
C MET A 187 -7.59 43.83 -34.03
N PHE A 188 -7.59 43.13 -35.16
CA PHE A 188 -6.35 42.78 -35.87
C PHE A 188 -6.56 42.88 -37.37
N GLN A 189 -6.38 44.08 -37.90
CA GLN A 189 -6.38 44.33 -39.34
C GLN A 189 -5.22 45.28 -39.70
N ASP A 190 -4.01 44.86 -39.35
CA ASP A 190 -2.85 45.35 -40.07
C ASP A 190 -2.73 44.53 -41.35
N PRO A 191 -2.74 45.16 -42.54
CA PRO A 191 -2.53 44.45 -43.78
C PRO A 191 -1.12 43.84 -43.78
N PRO A 192 -0.94 42.62 -44.33
CA PRO A 192 0.37 42.01 -44.40
C PRO A 192 1.32 42.87 -45.23
N PRO A 193 2.62 42.94 -44.87
CA PRO A 193 3.60 43.74 -45.59
C PRO A 193 3.69 43.30 -47.07
N PRO A 194 3.98 44.22 -48.00
CA PRO A 194 3.81 44.03 -49.45
C PRO A 194 4.72 42.96 -50.10
N TRP A 195 5.48 42.21 -49.30
CA TRP A 195 6.45 41.22 -49.75
C TRP A 195 5.97 39.79 -49.45
N SER A 196 4.81 39.62 -48.81
CA SER A 196 4.25 38.30 -48.52
C SER A 196 3.69 37.65 -49.79
N ALA A 197 4.11 36.42 -50.06
CA ALA A 197 3.59 35.61 -51.16
C ALA A 197 2.08 35.34 -51.00
N PRO A 198 1.32 35.25 -52.11
CA PRO A 198 -0.12 34.98 -52.04
C PRO A 198 -0.38 33.59 -51.47
N PHE A 199 -1.21 33.52 -50.42
CA PHE A 199 -1.68 32.27 -49.84
C PHE A 199 -2.54 31.51 -50.87
N SER A 200 -2.09 30.33 -51.29
CA SER A 200 -2.84 29.43 -52.17
C SER A 200 -3.82 28.60 -51.34
N GLU A 201 -5.10 29.00 -51.36
CA GLU A 201 -6.20 28.25 -50.76
C GLU A 201 -6.53 27.03 -51.65
N LYS A 202 -5.93 25.87 -51.36
CA LYS A 202 -6.34 24.57 -51.92
C LYS A 202 -6.49 23.54 -50.81
N SER A 203 -7.72 23.43 -50.35
CA SER A 203 -8.47 22.17 -50.13
C SER A 203 -7.70 20.97 -49.57
N VAL A 204 -7.86 20.71 -48.26
CA VAL A 204 -7.77 19.35 -47.73
C VAL A 204 -9.19 18.89 -47.44
N TYR A 205 -9.75 18.14 -48.40
CA TYR A 205 -10.94 17.33 -48.18
C TYR A 205 -10.56 16.08 -47.38
N LEU A 206 -11.48 15.73 -46.48
CA LEU A 206 -11.65 14.48 -45.74
C LEU A 206 -11.07 13.21 -46.38
N VAL A 207 -10.36 12.43 -45.56
CA VAL A 207 -10.55 10.97 -45.42
C VAL A 207 -10.49 10.64 -43.93
#